data_AF-A0A7J6VW91-F1
#
_entry.id   AF-A0A7J6VW91-F1
#
_cell.length_a   1.000
_cell.length_b   1.000
_cell.length_c   1.000
_cell.angle_alpha   90.00
_cell.angle_beta   90.00
_cell.angle_gamma   90.00
#
_symmetry.space_group_name_H-M   'P 1'
#
loop_
_entity.id
_entity.type
_entity.pdbx_description
1 polymer ?
#
loop_
_entity_poly.entity_id
_entity_poly.type
_entity_poly.pdbx_seq_one_letter_code
_entity_poly.pdbx_strand_id
1 'polypeptide(L)'
;MQNCDVYAFCGAFGVCNQRGIPLCTCIHGFEPRSPKDWNLSDYSSGGCVRKSSLQCGHRDAFSLMSNVKLPANPRNLSVASAHDCKLACSDSCSCTAYTYSNNECSIWNGDLFNLQQISSGEAGGEDLYLRLAASDIQKPGGKKKKENVVVIGGALAGVVAFLGLVLFCRLAASDILKSGGKKKEADTGVVVETVAGFVALLGLILFSICVVDETLP
;
A
#
# COMPACT_ATOMS: atom_id res chain seq x y z
N MET A 1 -15.27 4.88 -30.29
CA MET A 1 -15.47 3.68 -29.45
C MET A 1 -14.53 3.80 -28.29
N GLN A 2 -14.99 3.63 -27.05
CA GLN A 2 -14.13 3.83 -25.88
C GLN A 2 -13.41 2.52 -25.54
N ASN A 3 -12.22 2.59 -24.94
CA ASN A 3 -11.38 1.39 -24.71
C ASN A 3 -12.06 0.34 -23.81
N CYS A 4 -12.72 0.76 -22.72
CA CYS A 4 -13.41 -0.19 -21.83
C CYS A 4 -14.61 -0.90 -22.47
N ASP A 5 -15.16 -0.40 -23.60
CA ASP A 5 -16.23 -1.10 -24.31
C ASP A 5 -15.72 -2.34 -25.06
N VAL A 6 -14.40 -2.44 -25.28
CA VAL A 6 -13.78 -3.61 -25.89
C VAL A 6 -13.82 -4.78 -24.90
N TYR A 7 -14.29 -5.93 -25.37
CA TYR A 7 -14.40 -7.13 -24.55
C TYR A 7 -13.05 -7.54 -23.98
N ALA A 8 -13.01 -7.84 -22.68
CA ALA A 8 -11.83 -8.25 -21.94
C ALA A 8 -10.62 -7.31 -22.08
N PHE A 9 -10.82 -6.00 -22.31
CA PHE A 9 -9.73 -5.05 -22.52
C PHE A 9 -8.69 -5.05 -21.38
N CYS A 10 -9.13 -5.08 -20.12
CA CYS A 10 -8.23 -5.15 -18.94
C CYS A 10 -7.88 -6.58 -18.50
N GLY A 11 -8.29 -7.60 -19.27
CA GLY A 11 -8.16 -9.01 -18.90
C GLY A 11 -9.03 -9.43 -17.71
N ALA A 12 -8.76 -10.63 -17.18
CA ALA A 12 -9.47 -11.19 -16.03
C ALA A 12 -9.21 -10.37 -14.76
N PHE A 13 -10.24 -10.12 -13.96
CA PHE A 13 -10.17 -9.38 -12.69
C PHE A 13 -9.52 -7.98 -12.78
N GLY A 14 -9.47 -7.41 -13.99
CA GLY A 14 -9.10 -6.02 -14.23
C GLY A 14 -10.34 -5.14 -14.25
N VAL A 15 -10.26 -3.98 -13.61
CA VAL A 15 -11.27 -2.91 -13.65
C VAL A 15 -10.84 -1.89 -14.68
N CYS A 16 -11.70 -1.60 -15.64
CA CYS A 16 -11.48 -0.53 -16.59
C CYS A 16 -12.11 0.78 -16.10
N ASN A 17 -11.37 1.87 -16.13
CA ASN A 17 -11.90 3.20 -15.86
C ASN A 17 -11.53 4.12 -17.03
N GLN A 18 -12.53 4.53 -17.81
CA GLN A 18 -12.34 5.35 -19.02
C GLN A 18 -11.62 6.68 -18.76
N ARG A 19 -11.73 7.21 -17.54
CA ARG A 19 -11.10 8.46 -17.11
C ARG A 19 -9.90 8.23 -16.20
N GLY A 20 -9.56 6.98 -15.94
CA GLY A 20 -8.47 6.58 -15.05
C GLY A 20 -7.11 6.60 -15.74
N ILE A 21 -6.08 6.96 -14.97
CA ILE A 21 -4.68 6.80 -15.35
C ILE A 21 -3.99 6.07 -14.18
N PRO A 22 -3.60 4.78 -14.35
CA PRO A 22 -3.74 3.95 -15.55
C PRO A 22 -5.21 3.58 -15.85
N LEU A 23 -5.48 3.26 -17.12
CA LEU A 23 -6.82 2.93 -17.62
C LEU A 23 -7.37 1.62 -16.99
N CYS A 24 -6.48 0.66 -16.75
CA CYS A 24 -6.81 -0.60 -16.10
C CYS A 24 -6.10 -0.70 -14.74
N THR A 25 -6.83 -1.16 -13.74
CA THR A 25 -6.30 -1.51 -12.42
C THR A 25 -6.78 -2.89 -12.01
N CYS A 26 -6.01 -3.61 -11.20
CA CYS A 26 -6.49 -4.85 -10.62
C CYS A 26 -7.51 -4.57 -9.53
N ILE A 27 -8.53 -5.41 -9.42
CA ILE A 27 -9.46 -5.36 -8.30
C ILE A 27 -8.68 -5.51 -6.98
N HIS A 28 -9.17 -4.89 -5.90
CA HIS A 28 -8.58 -5.08 -4.58
C HIS A 28 -8.53 -6.56 -4.18
N GLY A 29 -7.39 -7.00 -3.62
CA GLY A 29 -7.11 -8.42 -3.35
C GLY A 29 -6.47 -9.18 -4.53
N PHE A 30 -6.23 -8.49 -5.65
CA PHE A 30 -5.59 -9.06 -6.85
C PHE A 30 -4.32 -8.28 -7.22
N GLU A 31 -3.48 -8.92 -8.02
CA GLU A 31 -2.25 -8.36 -8.60
C GLU A 31 -2.09 -8.77 -10.06
N PRO A 32 -1.30 -8.03 -10.85
CA PRO A 32 -1.10 -8.36 -12.26
C PRO A 32 -0.48 -9.73 -12.42
N ARG A 33 -1.01 -10.54 -13.36
CA ARG A 33 -0.44 -11.85 -13.67
C ARG A 33 0.99 -11.73 -14.20
N SER A 34 1.24 -10.69 -15.01
CA SER A 34 2.55 -10.31 -15.50
C SER A 34 2.80 -8.85 -15.17
N PRO A 35 3.55 -8.53 -14.09
CA PRO A 35 3.86 -7.16 -13.73
C PRO A 35 4.63 -6.40 -14.83
N LYS A 36 5.45 -7.11 -15.61
CA LYS A 36 6.20 -6.55 -16.73
C LYS A 36 5.28 -6.00 -17.81
N ASP A 37 4.31 -6.80 -18.25
CA ASP A 37 3.39 -6.41 -19.33
C ASP A 37 2.41 -5.36 -18.83
N TRP A 38 1.94 -5.50 -17.59
CA TRP A 38 1.06 -4.53 -16.93
C TRP A 38 1.69 -3.13 -16.84
N ASN A 39 2.99 -3.05 -16.55
CA ASN A 39 3.73 -1.78 -16.50
C ASN A 39 3.91 -1.14 -17.89
N LEU A 40 3.78 -1.92 -18.96
CA LEU A 40 3.76 -1.45 -20.34
C LEU A 40 2.34 -1.16 -20.85
N SER A 41 1.33 -1.22 -19.97
CA SER A 41 -0.10 -1.15 -20.33
C SER A 41 -0.52 -2.23 -21.33
N ASP A 42 0.17 -3.37 -21.32
CA ASP A 42 -0.22 -4.57 -22.06
C ASP A 42 -0.97 -5.53 -21.13
N TYR A 43 -2.29 -5.62 -21.33
CA TYR A 43 -3.19 -6.45 -20.53
C TYR A 43 -3.46 -7.83 -21.16
N SER A 44 -2.84 -8.11 -22.33
CA SER A 44 -3.04 -9.33 -23.11
C SER A 44 -2.57 -10.60 -22.39
N SER A 45 -1.69 -10.44 -21.40
CA SER A 45 -1.12 -11.52 -20.58
C SER A 45 -2.08 -12.12 -19.55
N GLY A 46 -3.39 -11.89 -19.71
CA GLY A 46 -4.45 -12.55 -18.93
C GLY A 46 -4.90 -11.80 -17.69
N GLY A 47 -4.65 -10.49 -17.58
CA GLY A 47 -5.19 -9.65 -16.51
C GLY A 47 -4.50 -9.83 -15.15
N CYS A 48 -5.32 -9.99 -14.11
CA CYS A 48 -4.92 -10.07 -12.71
C CYS A 48 -5.22 -11.44 -12.10
N VAL A 49 -4.51 -11.78 -11.01
CA VAL A 49 -4.67 -13.00 -10.23
C VAL A 49 -4.83 -12.67 -8.75
N ARG A 50 -5.45 -13.57 -7.97
CA ARG A 50 -5.65 -13.38 -6.54
C ARG A 50 -4.32 -13.36 -5.80
N LYS A 51 -4.18 -12.46 -4.82
CA LYS A 51 -3.03 -12.44 -3.89
C LYS A 51 -3.07 -13.58 -2.90
N SER A 52 -4.26 -13.87 -2.38
CA SER A 52 -4.49 -14.92 -1.38
C SER A 52 -5.45 -15.98 -1.93
N SER A 53 -5.19 -17.24 -1.58
CA SER A 53 -6.07 -18.35 -1.94
C SER A 53 -7.39 -18.29 -1.15
N LEU A 54 -8.48 -18.70 -1.80
CA LEU A 54 -9.77 -18.86 -1.14
C LEU A 54 -9.78 -20.16 -0.34
N GLN A 55 -10.51 -20.15 0.78
CA GLN A 55 -10.72 -21.34 1.62
C GLN A 55 -12.04 -22.06 1.30
N CYS A 56 -12.85 -21.49 0.42
CA CYS A 56 -14.20 -21.91 0.06
C CYS A 56 -15.17 -21.93 1.27
N GLY A 57 -16.47 -21.93 0.96
CA GLY A 57 -17.56 -21.90 1.92
C GLY A 57 -17.65 -20.55 2.63
N HIS A 58 -18.08 -20.60 3.88
CA HIS A 58 -18.30 -19.44 4.75
C HIS A 58 -17.03 -18.89 5.40
N ARG A 59 -15.85 -19.42 5.06
CA ARG A 59 -14.54 -18.90 5.55
C ARG A 59 -14.03 -17.73 4.70
N ASP A 60 -14.53 -17.61 3.48
CA ASP A 60 -14.27 -16.46 2.64
C ASP A 60 -15.22 -15.32 3.01
N ALA A 61 -14.87 -14.11 2.58
CA ALA A 61 -15.66 -12.93 2.82
C ALA A 61 -16.00 -12.24 1.50
N PHE A 62 -16.95 -11.31 1.55
CA PHE A 62 -17.38 -10.54 0.39
C PHE A 62 -17.08 -9.08 0.59
N SER A 63 -16.46 -8.46 -0.41
CA SER A 63 -16.19 -7.03 -0.48
C SER A 63 -17.16 -6.37 -1.43
N LEU A 64 -17.79 -5.29 -1.00
CA LEU A 64 -18.66 -4.47 -1.84
C LEU A 64 -17.81 -3.63 -2.81
N MET A 65 -18.18 -3.64 -4.08
CA MET A 65 -17.71 -2.75 -5.12
C MET A 65 -18.91 -2.00 -5.69
N SER A 66 -19.02 -0.72 -5.36
CA SER A 66 -20.14 0.11 -5.78
C SER A 66 -19.88 0.87 -7.06
N ASN A 67 -20.97 1.22 -7.74
CA ASN A 67 -20.97 2.03 -8.96
C ASN A 67 -20.11 1.43 -10.08
N VAL A 68 -20.29 0.13 -10.34
CA VAL A 68 -19.58 -0.58 -11.40
C VAL A 68 -20.54 -1.02 -12.49
N LYS A 69 -20.05 -1.11 -13.73
CA LYS A 69 -20.69 -1.91 -14.76
C LYS A 69 -20.40 -3.37 -14.48
N LEU A 70 -21.46 -4.18 -14.31
CA LEU A 70 -21.32 -5.57 -13.92
C LEU A 70 -20.49 -6.39 -14.94
N PRO A 71 -19.76 -7.42 -14.47
CA PRO A 71 -19.01 -8.31 -15.36
C PRO A 71 -19.92 -9.04 -16.36
N ALA A 72 -19.33 -9.46 -17.48
CA ALA A 72 -20.05 -10.25 -18.48
C ALA A 72 -20.44 -11.64 -17.95
N ASN A 73 -21.47 -12.25 -18.57
CA ASN A 73 -21.89 -13.65 -18.36
C ASN A 73 -22.31 -14.01 -16.91
N PRO A 74 -23.25 -13.27 -16.28
CA PRO A 74 -23.84 -13.71 -15.02
C PRO A 74 -24.65 -15.00 -15.19
N ARG A 75 -24.78 -15.75 -14.11
CA ARG A 75 -25.78 -16.80 -13.94
C ARG A 75 -26.85 -16.32 -12.98
N ASN A 76 -28.07 -16.14 -13.48
CA ASN A 76 -29.17 -15.66 -12.66
C ASN A 76 -29.77 -16.80 -11.83
N LEU A 77 -30.21 -16.48 -10.62
CA LEU A 77 -30.84 -17.39 -9.69
C LEU A 77 -32.14 -16.80 -9.15
N SER A 78 -33.14 -17.67 -9.00
CA SER A 78 -34.37 -17.34 -8.29
C SER A 78 -34.17 -17.66 -6.81
N VAL A 79 -33.94 -16.61 -6.02
CA VAL A 79 -33.78 -16.69 -4.56
C VAL A 79 -34.64 -15.61 -3.91
N ALA A 80 -35.03 -15.81 -2.65
CA ALA A 80 -35.98 -14.93 -1.99
C ALA A 80 -35.36 -13.63 -1.46
N SER A 81 -34.04 -13.58 -1.29
CA SER A 81 -33.38 -12.42 -0.67
C SER A 81 -31.90 -12.27 -1.09
N ALA A 82 -31.34 -11.08 -0.82
CA ALA A 82 -29.90 -10.83 -0.93
C ALA A 82 -29.07 -11.76 -0.06
N HIS A 83 -29.60 -12.17 1.10
CA HIS A 83 -28.95 -13.13 1.99
C HIS A 83 -28.83 -14.51 1.33
N ASP A 84 -29.92 -14.99 0.72
CA ASP A 84 -29.94 -16.26 0.01
C ASP A 84 -29.02 -16.24 -1.22
N CYS A 85 -28.93 -15.10 -1.92
CA CYS A 85 -27.99 -14.91 -3.03
C CYS A 85 -26.53 -15.04 -2.57
N LYS A 86 -26.19 -14.41 -1.44
CA LYS A 86 -24.87 -14.53 -0.81
C LYS A 86 -24.58 -15.98 -0.41
N LEU A 87 -25.53 -16.66 0.23
CA LEU A 87 -25.39 -18.06 0.64
C LEU A 87 -25.16 -18.96 -0.57
N ALA A 88 -25.96 -18.82 -1.63
CA ALA A 88 -25.81 -19.59 -2.85
C ALA A 88 -24.42 -19.43 -3.49
N CYS A 89 -23.83 -18.23 -3.41
CA CYS A 89 -22.46 -18.00 -3.85
C CYS A 89 -21.43 -18.61 -2.88
N SER A 90 -21.62 -18.48 -1.56
CA SER A 90 -20.75 -19.08 -0.55
C SER A 90 -20.64 -20.60 -0.71
N ASP A 91 -21.75 -21.28 -0.97
CA ASP A 91 -21.86 -22.73 -1.07
C ASP A 91 -21.19 -23.30 -2.32
N SER A 92 -20.97 -22.48 -3.35
CA SER A 92 -20.25 -22.87 -4.56
C SER A 92 -18.81 -22.39 -4.51
N CYS A 93 -17.83 -23.31 -4.46
CA CYS A 93 -16.40 -22.93 -4.47
C CYS A 93 -15.96 -22.21 -5.75
N SER A 94 -16.69 -22.38 -6.85
CA SER A 94 -16.37 -21.69 -8.11
C SER A 94 -16.90 -20.25 -8.12
N CYS A 95 -17.82 -19.89 -7.23
CA CYS A 95 -18.42 -18.56 -7.23
C CYS A 95 -17.40 -17.50 -6.83
N THR A 96 -17.27 -16.45 -7.64
CA THR A 96 -16.31 -15.38 -7.46
C THR A 96 -16.95 -14.05 -7.11
N ALA A 97 -18.20 -13.82 -7.51
CA ALA A 97 -18.96 -12.64 -7.12
C ALA A 97 -20.47 -12.89 -7.21
N TYR A 98 -21.23 -12.04 -6.53
CA TYR A 98 -22.68 -11.95 -6.72
C TYR A 98 -23.16 -10.50 -6.71
N THR A 99 -24.37 -10.27 -7.21
CA THR A 99 -25.15 -9.07 -6.95
C THR A 99 -26.60 -9.46 -6.68
N TYR A 100 -27.29 -8.59 -5.96
CA TYR A 100 -28.72 -8.71 -5.74
C TYR A 100 -29.35 -7.34 -5.94
N SER A 101 -30.14 -7.20 -7.00
CA SER A 101 -30.80 -5.95 -7.37
C SER A 101 -32.17 -6.26 -7.93
N ASN A 102 -33.17 -5.43 -7.65
CA ASN A 102 -34.55 -5.60 -8.14
C ASN A 102 -35.16 -7.00 -7.90
N ASN A 103 -34.83 -7.62 -6.76
CA ASN A 103 -35.21 -9.00 -6.42
C ASN A 103 -34.67 -10.10 -7.35
N GLU A 104 -33.61 -9.78 -8.10
CA GLU A 104 -32.90 -10.73 -8.95
C GLU A 104 -31.49 -10.97 -8.38
N CYS A 105 -31.11 -12.24 -8.29
CA CYS A 105 -29.78 -12.65 -7.89
C CYS A 105 -28.97 -13.04 -9.12
N SER A 106 -27.79 -12.48 -9.27
CA SER A 106 -26.84 -12.82 -10.33
C SER A 106 -25.52 -13.21 -9.70
N ILE A 107 -25.00 -14.38 -10.08
CA ILE A 107 -23.70 -14.87 -9.60
C ILE A 107 -22.74 -15.08 -10.76
N TRP A 108 -21.45 -14.94 -10.49
CA TRP A 108 -20.38 -15.25 -11.42
C TRP A 108 -19.54 -16.40 -10.90
N ASN A 109 -19.12 -17.28 -11.81
CA ASN A 109 -18.20 -18.37 -11.52
C ASN A 109 -16.91 -18.16 -12.31
N GLY A 110 -15.76 -18.40 -11.66
CA GLY A 110 -14.45 -18.25 -12.29
C GLY A 110 -14.07 -16.79 -12.57
N ASP A 111 -13.37 -16.57 -13.68
CA ASP A 111 -12.76 -15.29 -14.01
C ASP A 111 -13.79 -14.21 -14.37
N LEU A 112 -13.61 -13.00 -13.82
CA LEU A 112 -14.47 -11.86 -14.12
C LEU A 112 -13.89 -11.04 -15.27
N PHE A 113 -14.70 -10.79 -16.29
CA PHE A 113 -14.33 -9.97 -17.45
C PHE A 113 -15.28 -8.79 -17.61
N ASN A 114 -14.81 -7.73 -18.27
CA ASN A 114 -15.59 -6.53 -18.61
C ASN A 114 -16.09 -5.73 -17.40
N LEU A 115 -15.41 -5.83 -16.26
CA LEU A 115 -15.71 -4.99 -15.10
C LEU A 115 -15.23 -3.56 -15.38
N GLN A 116 -16.11 -2.59 -15.16
CA GLN A 116 -15.78 -1.17 -15.37
C GLN A 116 -16.20 -0.33 -14.17
N GLN A 117 -15.38 0.65 -13.81
CA GLN A 117 -15.76 1.68 -12.84
C GLN A 117 -16.58 2.75 -13.56
N ILE A 118 -17.80 3.00 -13.09
CA ILE A 118 -18.60 4.13 -13.57
C ILE A 118 -18.10 5.40 -12.87
N SER A 119 -17.88 6.46 -13.63
CA SER A 119 -17.39 7.74 -13.09
C SER A 119 -18.49 8.46 -12.32
N SER A 120 -18.11 9.26 -11.31
CA SER A 120 -19.05 10.10 -10.56
C SER A 120 -19.81 11.03 -11.51
N GLY A 121 -21.13 10.83 -11.64
CA GLY A 121 -22.00 11.60 -12.54
C GLY A 121 -22.55 10.83 -13.75
N GLU A 122 -22.05 9.62 -13.99
CA GLU A 122 -22.65 8.69 -14.97
C GLU A 122 -23.67 7.80 -14.25
N ALA A 123 -24.87 7.66 -14.81
CA ALA A 123 -25.92 6.81 -14.25
C ALA A 123 -25.75 5.36 -14.69
N GLY A 124 -26.29 4.42 -13.92
CA GLY A 124 -26.34 2.99 -14.28
C GLY A 124 -25.20 2.13 -13.74
N GLY A 125 -24.45 2.63 -12.75
CA GLY A 125 -23.57 1.76 -11.96
C GLY A 125 -24.37 0.93 -10.96
N GLU A 126 -23.90 -0.29 -10.71
CA GLU A 126 -24.51 -1.25 -9.81
C GLU A 126 -23.52 -1.69 -8.74
N ASP A 127 -24.01 -2.40 -7.72
CA ASP A 127 -23.20 -2.99 -6.66
C ASP A 127 -22.81 -4.43 -7.03
N LEU A 128 -21.53 -4.77 -6.84
CA LEU A 128 -20.99 -6.11 -7.00
C LEU A 128 -20.33 -6.55 -5.69
N TYR A 129 -20.69 -7.73 -5.18
CA TYR A 129 -20.07 -8.33 -4.01
C TYR A 129 -19.05 -9.36 -4.45
N LEU A 130 -17.76 -9.00 -4.37
CA LEU A 130 -16.64 -9.84 -4.77
C LEU A 130 -16.20 -10.74 -3.62
N ARG A 131 -16.05 -12.04 -3.90
CA ARG A 131 -15.51 -13.01 -2.95
C ARG A 131 -13.99 -12.84 -2.83
N LEU A 132 -13.51 -12.66 -1.61
CA LEU A 132 -12.09 -12.53 -1.25
C LEU A 132 -11.73 -13.46 -0.08
N ALA A 133 -10.45 -13.77 0.05
CA ALA A 133 -9.96 -14.38 1.28
C ALA A 133 -10.22 -13.42 2.45
N ALA A 134 -10.58 -13.95 3.63
CA ALA A 134 -10.87 -13.12 4.79
C ALA A 134 -9.70 -12.20 5.19
N SER A 135 -8.45 -12.60 4.89
CA SER A 135 -7.24 -11.79 5.09
C SER A 135 -7.19 -10.51 4.25
N ASP A 136 -7.90 -10.50 3.12
CA ASP A 136 -7.79 -9.43 2.12
C ASP A 136 -8.89 -8.38 2.26
N ILE A 137 -9.89 -8.62 3.12
CA ILE A 137 -10.93 -7.63 3.42
C ILE A 137 -10.31 -6.44 4.13
N GLN A 138 -10.51 -5.25 3.58
CA GLN A 138 -10.10 -4.02 4.24
C GLN A 138 -10.90 -3.85 5.53
N LYS A 139 -10.22 -3.86 6.68
CA LYS A 139 -10.84 -3.46 7.94
C LYS A 139 -11.09 -1.95 7.87
N PRO A 140 -12.34 -1.47 7.98
CA PRO A 140 -12.59 -0.03 8.08
C PRO A 140 -11.81 0.49 9.31
N GLY A 141 -10.85 1.39 9.09
CA GLY A 141 -10.01 2.00 10.13
C GLY A 141 -8.57 1.48 10.24
N GLY A 142 -8.16 0.47 9.47
CA GLY A 142 -6.79 -0.01 9.47
C GLY A 142 -5.88 0.79 8.53
N LYS A 143 -5.46 2.01 8.91
CA LYS A 143 -4.24 2.56 8.30
C LYS A 143 -3.16 1.51 8.55
N LYS A 144 -2.70 0.83 7.50
CA LYS A 144 -1.44 0.07 7.57
C LYS A 144 -0.39 1.13 7.88
N LYS A 145 -0.06 1.31 9.16
CA LYS A 145 1.21 1.90 9.53
C LYS A 145 2.21 1.03 8.79
N LYS A 146 2.88 1.60 7.78
CA LYS A 146 4.13 1.03 7.31
C LYS A 146 4.98 1.00 8.57
N GLU A 147 5.10 -0.17 9.18
CA GLU A 147 6.01 -0.38 10.28
C GLU A 147 7.39 -0.33 9.65
N ASN A 148 7.90 0.89 9.48
CA ASN A 148 9.31 1.12 9.27
C ASN A 148 9.97 0.68 10.58
N VAL A 149 10.31 -0.61 10.68
CA VAL A 149 11.27 -1.10 11.66
C VAL A 149 12.63 -0.56 11.23
N VAL A 150 12.84 0.73 11.44
CA VAL A 150 14.16 1.33 11.45
C VAL A 150 14.69 1.10 12.86
N VAL A 151 15.55 0.07 12.91
CA VAL A 151 16.46 -0.31 13.98
C VAL A 151 16.82 0.88 14.89
N ILE A 152 16.19 0.97 16.06
CA ILE A 152 16.65 1.84 17.16
C ILE A 152 17.88 1.14 17.77
N GLY A 153 19.00 1.21 17.06
CA GLY A 153 20.30 0.66 17.49
C GLY A 153 21.44 1.66 17.41
N GLY A 154 21.20 2.89 16.90
CA GLY A 154 22.24 3.91 16.71
C GLY A 154 22.35 4.95 17.84
N ALA A 155 21.25 5.24 18.53
CA ALA A 155 21.22 6.36 19.50
C ALA A 155 22.02 6.07 20.78
N LEU A 156 22.04 4.82 21.25
CA LEU A 156 22.75 4.44 22.47
C LEU A 156 24.28 4.48 22.31
N ALA A 157 24.80 4.09 21.14
CA ALA A 157 26.25 4.10 20.90
C ALA A 157 26.82 5.52 20.83
N GLY A 158 26.08 6.47 20.23
CA GLY A 158 26.48 7.87 20.14
C GLY A 158 26.56 8.57 21.50
N VAL A 159 25.57 8.34 22.37
CA VAL A 159 25.55 8.95 23.72
C VAL A 159 26.69 8.41 24.59
N VAL A 160 26.99 7.10 24.51
CA VAL A 160 28.10 6.50 25.27
C VAL A 160 29.45 7.04 24.79
N ALA A 161 29.66 7.15 23.48
CA ALA A 161 30.89 7.72 22.92
C ALA A 161 31.08 9.19 23.32
N PHE A 162 30.00 9.99 23.30
CA PHE A 162 30.04 11.40 23.67
C PHE A 162 30.35 11.60 25.16
N LEU A 163 29.71 10.82 26.05
CA LEU A 163 29.99 10.86 27.48
C LEU A 163 31.42 10.42 27.79
N GLY A 164 31.93 9.39 27.10
CA GLY A 164 33.31 8.95 27.23
C GLY A 164 34.32 10.03 26.83
N LEU A 165 34.05 10.75 25.73
CA LEU A 165 34.91 11.82 25.24
C LEU A 165 34.92 13.03 26.20
N VAL A 166 33.75 13.40 26.76
CA VAL A 166 33.66 14.46 27.77
C VAL A 166 34.43 14.10 29.04
N LEU A 167 34.31 12.86 29.53
CA LEU A 167 35.05 12.41 30.72
C LEU A 167 36.56 12.39 30.47
N PHE A 168 37.00 11.92 29.30
CA PHE A 168 38.41 11.93 28.91
C PHE A 168 38.96 13.36 28.87
N CYS A 169 38.24 14.31 28.28
CA CYS A 169 38.62 15.73 28.27
C CYS A 169 38.72 16.32 29.68
N ARG A 170 37.81 15.95 30.60
CA ARG A 170 37.84 16.43 32.00
C ARG A 170 39.04 15.89 32.77
N LEU A 171 39.41 14.62 32.57
CA LEU A 171 40.58 14.00 33.20
C LEU A 171 41.88 14.61 32.66
N ALA A 172 42.00 14.72 31.33
CA ALA A 172 43.16 15.36 30.70
C ALA A 172 43.34 16.82 31.14
N ALA A 173 42.25 17.59 31.28
CA ALA A 173 42.29 18.95 31.82
C ALA A 173 42.70 18.98 33.30
N SER A 174 42.27 18.00 34.10
CA SER A 174 42.64 17.91 35.52
C SER A 174 44.12 17.56 35.74
N ASP A 175 44.71 16.76 34.84
CA ASP A 175 46.15 16.44 34.85
C ASP A 175 47.00 17.65 34.42
N ILE A 176 46.50 18.45 33.47
CA ILE A 176 47.12 19.72 33.06
C ILE A 176 47.08 20.76 34.20
N LEU A 177 46.01 20.80 35.00
CA LEU A 177 45.91 21.71 36.15
C LEU A 177 46.76 21.28 37.35
N LYS A 178 46.99 19.98 37.54
CA LYS A 178 47.91 19.45 38.57
C LYS A 178 49.38 19.59 38.19
N SER A 179 49.71 19.53 36.90
CA SER A 179 51.06 19.80 36.41
C SER A 179 51.30 21.31 36.29
N GLY A 180 51.51 21.97 37.43
CA GLY A 180 51.92 23.37 37.47
C GLY A 180 53.17 23.64 36.61
N GLY A 181 53.00 24.50 35.61
CA GLY A 181 54.08 25.28 35.00
C GLY A 181 54.78 24.68 33.77
N LYS A 182 54.30 25.08 32.58
CA LYS A 182 55.07 25.81 31.53
C LYS A 182 54.22 25.96 30.27
N LYS A 183 54.03 27.20 29.80
CA LYS A 183 53.39 27.57 28.53
C LYS A 183 53.93 26.73 27.36
N LYS A 184 53.03 26.15 26.56
CA LYS A 184 53.18 26.06 25.11
C LYS A 184 51.82 26.28 24.43
N GLU A 185 51.86 27.15 23.43
CA GLU A 185 50.80 27.51 22.50
C GLU A 185 50.71 26.45 21.39
N ALA A 186 49.53 26.34 20.76
CA ALA A 186 49.00 25.22 19.93
C ALA A 186 48.44 24.05 20.77
N ASP A 187 47.21 23.57 20.61
CA ASP A 187 46.31 23.55 19.47
C ASP A 187 44.85 23.52 19.98
N THR A 188 44.20 24.68 19.98
CA THR A 188 42.77 24.85 20.30
C THR A 188 41.92 24.92 19.02
N GLY A 189 42.56 24.86 17.84
CA GLY A 189 41.89 25.03 16.54
C GLY A 189 41.13 23.76 16.12
N VAL A 190 41.73 22.59 16.29
CA VAL A 190 41.20 21.32 15.75
C VAL A 190 39.90 20.88 16.44
N VAL A 191 39.73 21.14 17.73
CA VAL A 191 38.52 20.74 18.49
C VAL A 191 37.32 21.60 18.10
N VAL A 192 37.53 22.90 17.87
CA VAL A 192 36.45 23.82 17.48
C VAL A 192 36.00 23.55 16.05
N GLU A 193 36.92 23.24 15.13
CA GLU A 193 36.57 22.86 13.74
C GLU A 193 35.82 21.52 13.67
N THR A 194 36.19 20.54 14.50
CA THR A 194 35.52 19.22 14.52
C THR A 194 34.09 19.32 15.06
N VAL A 195 33.88 20.11 16.12
CA VAL A 195 32.55 20.34 16.70
C VAL A 195 31.69 21.20 15.77
N ALA A 196 32.26 22.24 15.14
CA ALA A 196 31.57 23.03 14.12
C ALA A 196 31.17 22.18 12.92
N GLY A 197 32.03 21.24 12.49
CA GLY A 197 31.74 20.28 11.43
C GLY A 197 30.59 19.32 11.76
N PHE A 198 30.52 18.81 12.99
CA PHE A 198 29.41 17.96 13.45
C PHE A 198 28.09 18.75 13.56
N VAL A 199 28.14 19.99 14.05
CA VAL A 199 26.97 20.87 14.12
C VAL A 199 26.51 21.28 12.72
N ALA A 200 27.42 21.52 11.78
CA ALA A 200 27.10 21.79 10.38
C ALA A 200 26.53 20.55 9.67
N LEU A 201 27.04 19.34 9.96
CA LEU A 201 26.52 18.09 9.41
C LEU A 201 25.11 17.79 9.95
N LEU A 202 24.89 17.94 11.26
CA LEU A 202 23.56 17.83 11.87
C LEU A 202 22.61 18.92 11.37
N GLY A 203 23.11 20.14 11.15
CA GLY A 203 22.37 21.24 10.53
C GLY A 203 21.96 20.94 9.09
N LEU A 204 22.85 20.41 8.26
CA LEU A 204 22.55 19.97 6.88
C LEU A 204 21.60 18.78 6.84
N ILE A 205 21.71 17.85 7.78
CA ILE A 205 20.78 16.72 7.92
C ILE A 205 19.39 17.25 8.32
N LEU A 206 19.29 18.17 9.28
CA LEU A 206 18.03 18.81 9.65
C LEU A 206 17.47 19.70 8.53
N PHE A 207 18.32 20.42 7.78
CA PHE A 207 17.91 21.21 6.61
C PHE A 207 17.43 20.32 5.47
N SER A 208 18.07 19.16 5.25
CA SER A 208 17.62 18.16 4.27
C SER A 208 16.32 17.51 4.72
N ILE A 209 16.11 17.32 6.03
CA ILE A 209 14.84 16.83 6.58
C ILE A 209 13.74 17.89 6.45
N CYS A 210 14.03 19.19 6.66
CA CYS A 210 13.07 20.29 6.47
C CYS A 210 12.74 20.56 4.99
N VAL A 211 13.73 20.53 4.08
CA VAL A 211 13.50 20.74 2.64
C VAL A 211 12.73 19.58 2.00
N VAL A 212 12.82 18.37 2.57
CA VAL A 212 12.01 17.22 2.14
C VAL A 212 10.55 17.31 2.64
N ASP A 213 10.25 18.10 3.68
CA ASP A 213 8.89 18.32 4.19
C ASP A 213 8.14 19.44 3.41
N GLU A 214 8.86 20.41 2.82
CA GLU A 214 8.27 21.56 2.10
C GLU A 214 8.14 21.40 0.57
N THR A 215 8.39 20.19 0.02
CA THR A 215 8.22 19.90 -1.42
C THR A 215 7.22 18.77 -1.72
N LEU A 216 6.22 18.58 -0.86
CA LEU A 216 5.02 17.82 -1.20
C LEU A 216 3.78 18.73 -1.13
N PRO A 217 3.01 18.90 -2.21
CA PRO A 217 1.68 19.51 -2.15
C PRO A 217 0.66 18.62 -1.40
#